data_AF-A0A933ZR90-F1
#
_entry.id   AF-A0A933ZR90-F1
#
_cell.length_a   1.000
_cell.length_b   1.000
_cell.length_c   1.000
_cell.angle_alpha   90.00
_cell.angle_beta   90.00
_cell.angle_gamma   90.00
#
_symmetry.space_group_name_H-M   'P 1'
#
loop_
_entity.id
_entity.type
_entity.pdbx_description
1 polymer ?
#
loop_
_entity_poly.entity_id
_entity_poly.type
_entity_poly.pdbx_seq_one_letter_code
_entity_poly.pdbx_strand_id
1 'polypeptide(L)'
;MPVGDESGQAHAAMVLTAYERYAWGFLEITRRARERFERRAWRDLQADTRERLDLYQRVVDGVLAQVGVRAGSDPAARLAWRSAKHCFQELVRRREDAALAETFFNSVVRRVLGTVGVDEETEFSASGIPEPPASRRGGGRPIDQRYAPRGSLVALLQQVLADTGFALAELEADAARTAAELERVLAERDAAAVERVDVLVEPFFRGQAAYLIGRIWAGEQPLPLVIALLNLEEGIRVDAVLLDAREVGAIFSLSRSYFFHAQPAVRATVQFLEPLIKKPRSEIYTALGHKRHGKTELFRHLRRRLAELPQERFVNAPGVRGLVMIVFTMPSLDLVFKVIRDRPGQPKDTSPDEVRRRYRLVFQHDRVGRLLDAQEFEHLRLPRSCFSQELLAQLLAEAPQTVTVDGDAVVLGHAYAER
;
A
#
# COMPACT_ATOMS: atom_id res chain seq x y z
N MET A 1 -10.49 -2.98 40.86
CA MET A 1 -10.16 -2.84 39.43
C MET A 1 -9.51 -1.49 39.24
N PRO A 2 -8.25 -1.38 38.80
CA PRO A 2 -7.63 -0.07 38.63
C PRO A 2 -8.33 0.67 37.48
N VAL A 3 -8.67 1.94 37.70
CA VAL A 3 -9.41 2.83 36.79
C VAL A 3 -8.78 2.93 35.38
N GLY A 4 -7.50 2.57 35.22
CA GLY A 4 -6.80 2.53 33.93
C GLY A 4 -7.14 1.34 33.02
N ASP A 5 -7.71 0.25 33.54
CA ASP A 5 -8.05 -0.95 32.73
C ASP A 5 -9.40 -0.74 31.98
N GLU A 6 -10.43 -0.24 32.67
CA GLU A 6 -11.74 0.05 32.04
C GLU A 6 -11.64 1.13 30.95
N SER A 7 -10.85 2.18 31.18
CA SER A 7 -10.60 3.22 30.18
C SER A 7 -9.82 2.69 28.96
N GLY A 8 -8.83 1.82 29.19
CA GLY A 8 -8.08 1.17 28.10
C GLY A 8 -8.97 0.29 27.21
N GLN A 9 -9.81 -0.53 27.83
CA GLN A 9 -10.76 -1.40 27.12
C GLN A 9 -11.77 -0.59 26.31
N ALA A 10 -12.31 0.49 26.87
CA ALA A 10 -13.24 1.38 26.16
C ALA A 10 -12.61 2.02 24.92
N HIS A 11 -11.39 2.56 25.04
CA HIS A 11 -10.67 3.12 23.90
C HIS A 11 -10.37 2.07 22.83
N ALA A 12 -9.90 0.88 23.23
CA ALA A 12 -9.60 -0.21 22.30
C ALA A 12 -10.84 -0.65 21.52
N ALA A 13 -11.98 -0.85 22.21
CA ALA A 13 -13.25 -1.22 21.59
C ALA A 13 -13.74 -0.13 20.62
N MET A 14 -13.68 1.14 21.02
CA MET A 14 -14.07 2.27 20.16
C MET A 14 -13.22 2.34 18.89
N VAL A 15 -11.90 2.21 19.00
CA VAL A 15 -10.99 2.21 17.84
C VAL A 15 -11.29 1.00 16.94
N LEU A 16 -11.57 -0.17 17.52
CA LEU A 16 -11.92 -1.37 16.75
C LEU A 16 -13.22 -1.18 15.98
N THR A 17 -14.29 -0.69 16.62
CA THR A 17 -15.56 -0.41 15.95
C THR A 17 -15.39 0.59 14.81
N ALA A 18 -14.56 1.62 15.01
CA ALA A 18 -14.24 2.56 13.95
C ALA A 18 -13.46 1.91 12.80
N TYR A 19 -12.47 1.08 13.11
CA TYR A 19 -11.72 0.32 12.11
C TYR A 19 -12.64 -0.61 11.31
N GLU A 20 -13.57 -1.31 11.96
CA GLU A 20 -14.53 -2.20 11.29
C GLU A 20 -15.46 -1.43 10.36
N ARG A 21 -15.94 -0.26 10.78
CA ARG A 21 -16.70 0.66 9.92
C ARG A 21 -15.89 1.10 8.70
N TYR A 22 -14.61 1.45 8.90
CA TYR A 22 -13.70 1.77 7.80
C TYR A 22 -13.51 0.59 6.86
N ALA A 23 -13.19 -0.59 7.38
CA ALA A 23 -12.91 -1.80 6.59
C ALA A 23 -14.13 -2.23 5.77
N TRP A 24 -15.32 -2.20 6.37
CA TRP A 24 -16.57 -2.47 5.68
C TRP A 24 -16.85 -1.44 4.59
N GLY A 25 -16.77 -0.14 4.90
CA GLY A 25 -16.97 0.91 3.91
C GLY A 25 -15.97 0.86 2.76
N PHE A 26 -14.71 0.53 3.04
CA PHE A 26 -13.67 0.36 2.03
C PHE A 26 -14.01 -0.78 1.07
N LEU A 27 -14.44 -1.93 1.60
CA LEU A 27 -14.86 -3.09 0.81
C LEU A 27 -16.12 -2.81 0.00
N GLU A 28 -17.11 -2.14 0.56
CA GLU A 28 -18.36 -1.78 -0.14
C GLU A 28 -18.09 -0.88 -1.35
N ILE A 29 -17.30 0.18 -1.18
CA ILE A 29 -16.87 1.02 -2.31
C ILE A 29 -16.08 0.17 -3.32
N THR A 30 -15.24 -0.75 -2.83
CA THR A 30 -14.39 -1.56 -3.70
C THR A 30 -15.18 -2.55 -4.56
N ARG A 31 -16.25 -3.14 -4.02
CA ARG A 31 -17.14 -4.10 -4.72
C ARG A 31 -17.86 -3.49 -5.92
N ARG A 32 -18.16 -2.18 -5.88
CA ARG A 32 -18.82 -1.47 -6.98
C ARG A 32 -18.03 -1.55 -8.29
N ALA A 33 -16.70 -1.72 -8.21
CA ALA A 33 -15.83 -1.68 -9.38
C ALA A 33 -16.19 -2.68 -10.49
N ARG A 34 -16.69 -3.87 -10.12
CA ARG A 34 -17.15 -4.86 -11.10
C ARG A 34 -18.31 -4.33 -11.94
N GLU A 35 -19.36 -3.84 -11.28
CA GLU A 35 -20.51 -3.24 -11.94
C GLU A 35 -20.11 -2.00 -12.76
N ARG A 36 -19.19 -1.16 -12.23
CA ARG A 36 -18.67 -0.01 -12.98
C ARG A 36 -17.95 -0.45 -14.26
N PHE A 37 -17.16 -1.51 -14.19
CA PHE A 37 -16.47 -2.08 -15.34
C PHE A 37 -17.44 -2.66 -16.37
N GLU A 38 -18.38 -3.50 -15.94
CA GLU A 38 -19.38 -4.15 -16.82
C GLU A 38 -20.31 -3.13 -17.50
N ARG A 39 -20.63 -2.02 -16.83
CA ARG A 39 -21.46 -0.93 -17.39
C ARG A 39 -20.67 0.17 -18.11
N ARG A 40 -19.34 0.05 -18.16
CA ARG A 40 -18.44 1.11 -18.69
C ARG A 40 -18.64 2.47 -17.99
N ALA A 41 -18.99 2.45 -16.71
CA ALA A 41 -19.30 3.63 -15.90
C ALA A 41 -18.03 4.27 -15.31
N TRP A 42 -17.13 4.72 -16.19
CA TRP A 42 -15.79 5.20 -15.81
C TRP A 42 -15.80 6.44 -14.91
N ARG A 43 -16.77 7.34 -15.11
CA ARG A 43 -16.94 8.53 -14.27
C ARG A 43 -17.31 8.16 -12.83
N ASP A 44 -18.15 7.14 -12.66
CA ASP A 44 -18.53 6.65 -11.34
C ASP A 44 -17.34 5.97 -10.64
N LEU A 45 -16.54 5.19 -11.38
CA LEU A 45 -15.32 4.59 -10.82
C LEU A 45 -14.31 5.65 -10.34
N GLN A 46 -14.21 6.78 -11.04
CA GLN A 46 -13.41 7.93 -10.58
C GLN A 46 -13.99 8.56 -9.30
N ALA A 47 -15.32 8.64 -9.18
CA ALA A 47 -15.97 9.10 -7.95
C ALA A 47 -15.72 8.12 -6.79
N ASP A 48 -15.86 6.82 -7.03
CA ASP A 48 -15.57 5.75 -6.06
C ASP A 48 -14.10 5.82 -5.60
N THR A 49 -13.16 6.16 -6.50
CA THR A 49 -11.74 6.36 -6.15
C THR A 49 -11.55 7.47 -5.12
N ARG A 50 -12.18 8.63 -5.32
CA ARG A 50 -12.11 9.75 -4.37
C ARG A 50 -12.76 9.39 -3.04
N GLU A 51 -13.96 8.80 -3.08
CA GLU A 51 -14.68 8.37 -1.88
C GLU A 51 -13.84 7.42 -1.02
N ARG A 52 -13.16 6.46 -1.67
CA ARG A 52 -12.30 5.48 -1.01
C ARG A 52 -11.06 6.12 -0.37
N LEU A 53 -10.44 7.10 -1.03
CA LEU A 53 -9.28 7.82 -0.49
C LEU A 53 -9.65 8.65 0.76
N ASP A 54 -10.82 9.30 0.73
CA ASP A 54 -11.27 10.18 1.81
C ASP A 54 -11.84 9.39 3.01
N LEU A 55 -12.31 8.16 2.81
CA LEU A 55 -12.97 7.35 3.83
C LEU A 55 -12.11 7.18 5.09
N TYR A 56 -10.83 6.85 4.95
CA TYR A 56 -9.94 6.62 6.09
C TYR A 56 -9.89 7.85 7.01
N GLN A 57 -9.67 9.01 6.40
CA GLN A 57 -9.54 10.27 7.12
C GLN A 57 -10.84 10.61 7.85
N ARG A 58 -11.99 10.52 7.16
CA ARG A 58 -13.31 10.76 7.75
C ARG A 58 -13.58 9.89 8.97
N VAL A 59 -13.23 8.61 8.91
CA VAL A 59 -13.46 7.69 10.02
C VAL A 59 -12.55 7.99 11.20
N VAL A 60 -11.26 8.30 10.96
CA VAL A 60 -10.34 8.70 12.04
C VAL A 60 -10.80 10.00 12.69
N ASP A 61 -11.20 11.01 11.92
CA ASP A 61 -11.66 12.29 12.46
C ASP A 61 -12.92 12.14 13.32
N GLY A 62 -13.81 11.20 12.94
CA GLY A 62 -14.95 10.81 13.77
C GLY A 62 -14.56 10.22 15.12
N VAL A 63 -13.48 9.43 15.19
CA VAL A 63 -12.96 8.90 16.47
C VAL A 63 -12.37 10.02 17.32
N LEU A 64 -11.61 10.93 16.70
CA LEU A 64 -10.98 12.04 17.41
C LEU A 64 -12.01 13.00 18.02
N ALA A 65 -13.13 13.22 17.32
CA ALA A 65 -14.24 13.99 17.85
C ALA A 65 -14.89 13.35 19.09
N GLN A 66 -14.85 12.01 19.22
CA GLN A 66 -15.41 11.29 20.37
C GLN A 66 -14.45 11.27 21.58
N VAL A 67 -13.14 11.13 21.33
CA VAL A 67 -12.12 11.07 22.40
C VAL A 67 -11.84 12.44 23.01
N GLY A 68 -11.97 13.53 22.24
CA GLY A 68 -11.54 14.87 22.63
C GLY A 68 -10.04 15.07 22.39
N VAL A 69 -9.69 16.08 21.59
CA VAL A 69 -8.36 16.23 20.94
C VAL A 69 -7.24 16.75 21.86
N ARG A 70 -7.34 16.68 23.19
CA ARG A 70 -6.33 17.33 24.07
C ARG A 70 -5.96 16.52 25.30
N ALA A 71 -5.26 15.42 25.06
CA ALA A 71 -4.71 14.59 26.13
C ALA A 71 -3.18 14.40 26.06
N GLY A 72 -2.49 14.98 25.06
CA GLY A 72 -1.09 14.68 24.75
C GLY A 72 -0.07 14.95 25.86
N SER A 73 -0.38 15.84 26.80
CA SER A 73 0.47 16.14 27.96
C SER A 73 -0.05 15.57 29.28
N ASP A 74 -1.19 14.86 29.29
CA ASP A 74 -1.75 14.23 30.49
C ASP A 74 -1.17 12.81 30.67
N PRO A 75 -0.39 12.56 31.76
CA PRO A 75 0.13 11.22 32.05
C PRO A 75 -0.96 10.15 32.20
N ALA A 76 -2.15 10.52 32.70
CA ALA A 76 -3.27 9.59 32.86
C ALA A 76 -3.80 9.14 31.49
N ALA A 77 -3.92 10.06 30.54
CA ALA A 77 -4.29 9.73 29.17
C ALA A 77 -3.25 8.84 28.49
N ARG A 78 -1.95 9.15 28.65
CA ARG A 78 -0.87 8.31 28.11
C ARG A 78 -0.95 6.88 28.67
N LEU A 79 -1.19 6.72 29.97
CA LEU A 79 -1.38 5.41 30.60
C LEU A 79 -2.61 4.67 30.05
N ALA A 80 -3.73 5.37 29.86
CA ALA A 80 -4.94 4.80 29.27
C ALA A 80 -4.70 4.28 27.85
N TRP A 81 -3.96 5.02 27.01
CA TRP A 81 -3.63 4.59 25.64
C TRP A 81 -2.61 3.46 25.58
N ARG A 82 -1.67 3.38 26.53
CA ARG A 82 -0.81 2.19 26.71
C ARG A 82 -1.65 0.94 27.03
N SER A 83 -2.60 1.07 27.96
CA SER A 83 -3.55 0.00 28.29
C SER A 83 -4.40 -0.38 27.07
N ALA A 84 -4.93 0.61 26.35
CA ALA A 84 -5.72 0.40 25.14
C ALA A 84 -4.97 -0.37 24.06
N LYS A 85 -3.67 -0.09 23.85
CA LYS A 85 -2.84 -0.84 22.91
C LYS A 85 -2.81 -2.35 23.23
N HIS A 86 -2.62 -2.71 24.51
CA HIS A 86 -2.62 -4.11 24.93
C HIS A 86 -3.98 -4.77 24.73
N CYS A 87 -5.07 -4.12 25.15
CA CYS A 87 -6.43 -4.63 24.92
C CYS A 87 -6.72 -4.79 23.42
N PHE A 88 -6.32 -3.80 22.61
CA PHE A 88 -6.55 -3.81 21.17
C PHE A 88 -5.82 -4.97 20.49
N GLN A 89 -4.58 -5.26 20.88
CA GLN A 89 -3.81 -6.39 20.35
C GLN A 89 -4.53 -7.72 20.55
N GLU A 90 -5.12 -7.94 21.74
CA GLU A 90 -5.91 -9.15 22.03
C GLU A 90 -7.19 -9.22 21.20
N LEU A 91 -7.90 -8.09 21.04
CA LEU A 91 -9.12 -8.02 20.24
C LEU A 91 -8.87 -8.36 18.76
N VAL A 92 -7.73 -7.94 18.19
CA VAL A 92 -7.44 -8.12 16.76
C VAL A 92 -6.61 -9.37 16.45
N ARG A 93 -6.14 -10.11 17.46
CA ARG A 93 -5.20 -11.24 17.33
C ARG A 93 -5.61 -12.31 16.31
N ARG A 94 -6.91 -12.56 16.15
CA ARG A 94 -7.46 -13.59 15.25
C ARG A 94 -7.93 -13.05 13.90
N ARG A 95 -7.79 -11.75 13.65
CA ARG A 95 -8.24 -11.12 12.40
C ARG A 95 -7.24 -11.37 11.27
N GLU A 96 -7.75 -11.50 10.06
CA GLU A 96 -6.92 -11.65 8.86
C GLU A 96 -6.27 -10.32 8.43
N ASP A 97 -6.88 -9.20 8.81
CA ASP A 97 -6.49 -7.82 8.52
C ASP A 97 -5.87 -7.11 9.73
N ALA A 98 -5.38 -7.85 10.73
CA ALA A 98 -4.93 -7.29 12.00
C ALA A 98 -3.82 -6.23 11.86
N ALA A 99 -2.89 -6.40 10.92
CA ALA A 99 -1.82 -5.43 10.68
C ALA A 99 -2.35 -4.06 10.16
N LEU A 100 -3.47 -4.08 9.44
CA LEU A 100 -4.18 -2.86 9.01
C LEU A 100 -4.89 -2.22 10.19
N ALA A 101 -5.49 -3.03 11.07
CA ALA A 101 -6.13 -2.56 12.30
C ALA A 101 -5.13 -1.87 13.24
N GLU A 102 -3.93 -2.45 13.43
CA GLU A 102 -2.84 -1.84 14.20
C GLU A 102 -2.38 -0.49 13.59
N THR A 103 -2.33 -0.40 12.25
CA THR A 103 -2.01 0.86 11.56
C THR A 103 -3.10 1.92 11.79
N PHE A 104 -4.36 1.49 11.79
CA PHE A 104 -5.49 2.35 12.12
C PHE A 104 -5.39 2.87 13.55
N PHE A 105 -5.09 1.98 14.50
CA PHE A 105 -4.83 2.35 15.90
C PHE A 105 -3.69 3.38 16.01
N ASN A 106 -2.55 3.15 15.37
CA ASN A 106 -1.43 4.10 15.33
C ASN A 106 -1.87 5.48 14.79
N SER A 107 -2.74 5.50 13.78
CA SER A 107 -3.24 6.74 13.20
C SER A 107 -4.12 7.55 14.15
N VAL A 108 -4.90 6.86 15.00
CA VAL A 108 -5.71 7.50 16.04
C VAL A 108 -4.81 8.01 17.16
N VAL A 109 -4.00 7.14 17.77
CA VAL A 109 -3.22 7.47 18.97
C VAL A 109 -2.21 8.59 18.71
N ARG A 110 -1.55 8.61 17.54
CA ARG A 110 -0.61 9.69 17.16
C ARG A 110 -1.28 11.05 17.15
N ARG A 111 -2.55 11.14 16.75
CA ARG A 111 -3.32 12.40 16.71
C ARG A 111 -3.87 12.79 18.08
N VAL A 112 -4.25 11.81 18.90
CA VAL A 112 -4.72 12.05 20.27
C VAL A 112 -3.58 12.55 21.16
N LEU A 113 -2.40 11.93 21.05
CA LEU A 113 -1.25 12.23 21.90
C LEU A 113 -0.31 13.30 21.33
N GLY A 114 -0.45 13.67 20.06
CA GLY A 114 0.46 14.63 19.40
C GLY A 114 1.89 14.10 19.28
N THR A 115 2.06 12.78 19.10
CA THR A 115 3.37 12.11 19.15
C THR A 115 4.33 12.63 18.07
N VAL A 116 5.52 13.07 18.51
CA VAL A 116 6.67 13.36 17.64
C VAL A 116 7.53 12.12 17.53
N GLY A 117 7.86 11.67 16.31
CA GLY A 117 8.55 10.42 16.08
C GLY A 117 7.63 9.20 16.25
N VAL A 118 8.12 8.20 16.99
CA VAL A 118 7.43 6.94 17.30
C VAL A 118 7.47 6.73 18.80
N ASP A 119 6.31 6.46 19.39
CA ASP A 119 6.21 6.10 20.80
C ASP A 119 5.88 4.61 20.95
N GLU A 120 6.91 3.79 21.19
CA GLU A 120 6.75 2.33 21.23
C GLU A 120 5.87 1.85 22.40
N GLU A 121 5.65 2.67 23.42
CA GLU A 121 4.76 2.33 24.53
C GLU A 121 3.28 2.39 24.11
N THR A 122 2.94 3.31 23.22
CA THR A 122 1.55 3.59 22.81
C THR A 122 1.25 3.19 21.37
N GLU A 123 2.26 2.92 20.53
CA GLU A 123 2.12 2.57 19.11
C GLU A 123 2.67 1.17 18.78
N PHE A 124 2.12 0.56 17.72
CA PHE A 124 2.62 -0.68 17.13
C PHE A 124 3.78 -0.41 16.16
N SER A 125 5.01 -0.36 16.68
CA SER A 125 6.25 -0.21 15.89
C SER A 125 6.53 -1.41 14.99
N ALA A 126 6.23 -2.62 15.47
CA ALA A 126 6.21 -3.87 14.73
C ALA A 126 4.81 -4.48 14.84
N SER A 127 4.45 -5.39 13.92
CA SER A 127 3.22 -6.17 14.07
C SER A 127 3.29 -6.94 15.38
N GLY A 128 2.32 -6.75 16.26
CA GLY A 128 2.21 -7.51 17.51
C GLY A 128 1.76 -8.95 17.27
N ILE A 129 1.41 -9.28 16.02
CA ILE A 129 0.85 -10.56 15.61
C ILE A 129 1.83 -11.23 14.63
N PRO A 130 2.35 -12.43 14.97
CA PRO A 130 3.19 -13.21 14.07
C PRO A 130 2.46 -13.52 12.77
N GLU A 131 3.15 -13.38 11.64
CA GLU A 131 2.59 -13.81 10.36
C GLU A 131 2.55 -15.34 10.31
N PRO A 132 1.37 -15.96 10.11
CA PRO A 132 1.34 -17.38 9.83
C PRO A 132 2.07 -17.65 8.51
N PRO A 133 2.80 -18.79 8.39
CA PRO A 133 3.46 -19.14 7.15
C PRO A 133 2.45 -19.26 6.02
N ALA A 134 2.84 -18.89 4.80
CA ALA A 134 1.97 -18.90 3.62
C ALA A 134 1.30 -20.27 3.34
N SER A 135 1.88 -21.36 3.86
CA SER A 135 1.34 -22.72 3.79
C SER A 135 0.15 -22.97 4.72
N ARG A 136 0.01 -22.22 5.81
CA ARG A 136 -1.18 -22.25 6.68
C ARG A 136 -2.24 -21.32 6.11
N ARG A 137 -3.01 -21.84 5.17
CA ARG A 137 -4.32 -21.28 4.83
C ARG A 137 -5.13 -21.26 6.13
N GLY A 138 -5.52 -20.09 6.61
CA GLY A 138 -6.44 -19.98 7.75
C GLY A 138 -7.73 -20.73 7.45
N GLY A 139 -8.57 -20.98 8.46
CA GLY A 139 -9.85 -21.68 8.30
C GLY A 139 -10.90 -20.97 7.41
N GLY A 140 -10.52 -19.91 6.69
CA GLY A 140 -11.35 -19.18 5.73
C GLY A 140 -11.39 -19.83 4.35
N ARG A 141 -12.26 -19.29 3.47
CA ARG A 141 -12.31 -19.70 2.06
C ARG A 141 -10.98 -19.36 1.35
N PRO A 142 -10.47 -20.22 0.47
CA PRO A 142 -9.33 -19.89 -0.39
C PRO A 142 -9.55 -18.56 -1.14
N ILE A 143 -8.51 -17.72 -1.20
CA ILE A 143 -8.53 -16.49 -2.01
C ILE A 143 -8.22 -16.76 -3.49
N ASP A 144 -7.73 -17.97 -3.79
CA ASP A 144 -7.31 -18.47 -5.09
C ASP A 144 -8.07 -19.75 -5.47
N GLN A 145 -8.38 -19.88 -6.75
CA GLN A 145 -8.89 -21.09 -7.36
C GLN A 145 -7.78 -21.79 -8.15
N ARG A 146 -7.74 -23.13 -8.03
CA ARG A 146 -6.72 -23.96 -8.68
C ARG A 146 -7.30 -24.69 -9.88
N TYR A 147 -6.58 -24.61 -11.00
CA TYR A 147 -6.93 -25.24 -12.27
C TYR A 147 -5.83 -26.21 -12.66
N ALA A 148 -6.18 -27.47 -12.86
CA ALA A 148 -5.26 -28.50 -13.34
C ALA A 148 -5.51 -28.73 -14.84
N PRO A 149 -4.47 -28.91 -15.66
CA PRO A 149 -4.62 -29.18 -17.08
C PRO A 149 -5.34 -30.52 -17.26
N ARG A 150 -6.58 -30.47 -17.76
CA ARG A 150 -7.38 -31.64 -18.14
C ARG A 150 -7.62 -31.57 -19.65
N GLY A 151 -6.61 -31.93 -20.43
CA GLY A 151 -6.63 -31.81 -21.88
C GLY A 151 -5.72 -30.69 -22.38
N SER A 152 -6.23 -29.87 -23.31
CA SER A 152 -5.44 -28.77 -23.89
C SER A 152 -5.35 -27.55 -22.96
N LEU A 153 -4.30 -26.74 -23.16
CA LEU A 153 -4.16 -25.47 -22.46
C LEU A 153 -5.30 -24.51 -22.79
N VAL A 154 -5.83 -24.56 -24.02
CA VAL A 154 -7.00 -23.79 -24.45
C VAL A 154 -8.21 -24.11 -23.56
N ALA A 155 -8.51 -25.39 -23.31
CA ALA A 155 -9.62 -25.79 -22.47
C ALA A 155 -9.44 -25.32 -21.01
N LEU A 156 -8.20 -25.38 -20.49
CA LEU A 156 -7.88 -24.86 -19.16
C LEU A 156 -8.12 -23.35 -19.07
N LEU A 157 -7.65 -22.57 -20.05
CA LEU A 157 -7.82 -21.12 -20.04
C LEU A 157 -9.26 -20.68 -20.33
N GLN A 158 -9.99 -21.44 -21.14
CA GLN A 158 -11.43 -21.25 -21.31
C GLN A 158 -12.16 -21.42 -19.98
N GLN A 159 -11.80 -22.44 -19.19
CA GLN A 159 -12.36 -22.61 -17.84
C GLN A 159 -11.99 -21.45 -16.92
N VAL A 160 -10.72 -21.02 -16.91
CA VAL A 160 -10.26 -19.87 -16.11
C VAL A 160 -11.07 -18.61 -16.45
N LEU A 161 -11.28 -18.32 -17.73
CA LEU A 161 -12.04 -17.15 -18.19
C LEU A 161 -13.54 -17.28 -17.88
N ALA A 162 -14.13 -18.46 -18.05
CA ALA A 162 -15.54 -18.70 -17.76
C ALA A 162 -15.86 -18.56 -16.26
N ASP A 163 -15.00 -19.07 -15.39
CA ASP A 163 -15.17 -19.05 -13.93
C ASP A 163 -15.11 -17.63 -13.34
N THR A 164 -14.66 -16.63 -14.11
CA THR A 164 -14.73 -15.21 -13.70
C THR A 164 -16.17 -14.68 -13.59
N GLY A 165 -17.10 -15.29 -14.35
CA GLY A 165 -18.47 -14.81 -14.52
C GLY A 165 -18.60 -13.54 -15.36
N PHE A 166 -17.55 -13.10 -16.05
CA PHE A 166 -17.69 -12.05 -17.07
C PHE A 166 -18.32 -12.63 -18.34
N ALA A 167 -19.20 -11.87 -18.97
CA ALA A 167 -19.76 -12.21 -20.28
C ALA A 167 -18.77 -11.80 -21.39
N LEU A 168 -17.78 -12.66 -21.67
CA LEU A 168 -16.80 -12.43 -22.74
C LEU A 168 -17.46 -12.57 -24.11
N ALA A 169 -17.15 -11.64 -25.02
CA ALA A 169 -17.71 -11.64 -26.38
C ALA A 169 -17.16 -12.78 -27.25
N GLU A 170 -15.89 -13.15 -27.05
CA GLU A 170 -15.19 -14.18 -27.83
C GLU A 170 -14.43 -15.16 -26.91
N LEU A 171 -15.12 -15.77 -25.93
CA LEU A 171 -14.52 -16.62 -24.90
C LEU A 171 -13.54 -17.67 -25.46
N GLU A 172 -13.95 -18.43 -26.48
CA GLU A 172 -13.13 -19.48 -27.10
C GLU A 172 -11.90 -18.90 -27.81
N ALA A 173 -12.05 -17.79 -28.53
CA ALA A 173 -10.96 -17.17 -29.26
C ALA A 173 -9.97 -16.49 -28.31
N ASP A 174 -10.46 -15.82 -27.27
CA ASP A 174 -9.65 -15.24 -26.19
C ASP A 174 -8.86 -16.32 -25.45
N ALA A 175 -9.48 -17.45 -25.13
CA ALA A 175 -8.80 -18.59 -24.52
C ALA A 175 -7.70 -19.15 -25.44
N ALA A 176 -7.97 -19.29 -26.73
CA ALA A 176 -7.00 -19.77 -27.71
C ALA A 176 -5.80 -18.82 -27.87
N ARG A 177 -6.04 -17.51 -27.96
CA ARG A 177 -4.98 -16.49 -28.01
C ARG A 177 -4.13 -16.49 -26.74
N THR A 178 -4.78 -16.58 -25.58
CA THR A 178 -4.09 -16.62 -24.27
C THR A 178 -3.23 -17.89 -24.16
N ALA A 179 -3.73 -19.04 -24.64
CA ALA A 179 -2.98 -20.30 -24.67
C ALA A 179 -1.75 -20.22 -25.57
N ALA A 180 -1.91 -19.70 -26.78
CA ALA A 180 -0.82 -19.55 -27.74
C ALA A 180 0.29 -18.64 -27.20
N GLU A 181 -0.07 -17.54 -26.53
CA GLU A 181 0.90 -16.64 -25.90
C GLU A 181 1.63 -17.30 -24.73
N LEU A 182 0.92 -18.07 -23.91
CA LEU A 182 1.52 -18.84 -22.83
C LEU A 182 2.48 -19.92 -23.36
N GLU A 183 2.07 -20.68 -24.38
CA GLU A 183 2.92 -21.68 -25.03
C GLU A 183 4.19 -21.05 -25.61
N ARG A 184 4.07 -19.89 -26.27
CA ARG A 184 5.20 -19.13 -26.81
C ARG A 184 6.19 -18.77 -25.70
N VAL A 185 5.72 -18.20 -24.59
CA VAL A 185 6.59 -17.79 -23.48
C VAL A 185 7.21 -18.98 -22.75
N LEU A 186 6.47 -20.08 -22.58
CA LEU A 186 7.02 -21.31 -21.97
C LEU A 186 8.14 -21.89 -22.85
N ALA A 187 7.95 -21.93 -24.16
CA ALA A 187 8.96 -22.40 -25.11
C ALA A 187 10.21 -21.49 -25.09
N GLU A 188 10.04 -20.17 -25.07
CA GLU A 188 11.16 -19.21 -24.98
C GLU A 188 11.98 -19.33 -23.69
N ARG A 189 11.36 -19.83 -22.62
CA ARG A 189 11.99 -20.01 -21.31
C ARG A 189 12.51 -21.43 -21.09
N ASP A 190 12.34 -22.33 -22.05
CA ASP A 190 12.59 -23.78 -21.89
C ASP A 190 11.92 -24.33 -20.61
N ALA A 191 10.69 -23.86 -20.35
CA ALA A 191 9.94 -24.21 -19.15
C ALA A 191 9.31 -25.59 -19.30
N ALA A 192 9.11 -26.28 -18.16
CA ALA A 192 8.38 -27.54 -18.14
C ALA A 192 6.91 -27.35 -18.56
N ALA A 193 6.21 -28.46 -18.81
CA ALA A 193 4.78 -28.43 -19.04
C ALA A 193 4.05 -27.80 -17.84
N VAL A 194 2.96 -27.06 -18.12
CA VAL A 194 2.11 -26.50 -17.07
C VAL A 194 1.55 -27.63 -16.21
N GLU A 195 1.80 -27.58 -14.91
CA GLU A 195 1.28 -28.52 -13.93
C GLU A 195 -0.04 -28.02 -13.33
N ARG A 196 -0.13 -26.71 -13.10
CA ARG A 196 -1.28 -26.07 -12.46
C ARG A 196 -1.29 -24.56 -12.70
N VAL A 197 -2.47 -23.97 -12.75
CA VAL A 197 -2.66 -22.52 -12.68
C VAL A 197 -3.44 -22.19 -11.40
N ASP A 198 -2.93 -21.27 -10.59
CA ASP A 198 -3.66 -20.70 -9.45
C ASP A 198 -4.09 -19.27 -9.81
N VAL A 199 -5.37 -18.92 -9.73
CA VAL A 199 -5.88 -17.57 -10.05
C VAL A 199 -6.61 -17.01 -8.84
N LEU A 200 -6.32 -15.76 -8.47
CA LEU A 200 -7.08 -15.06 -7.43
C LEU A 200 -8.55 -14.94 -7.85
N VAL A 201 -9.45 -15.29 -6.94
CA VAL A 201 -10.90 -15.32 -7.20
C VAL A 201 -11.43 -13.92 -7.52
N GLU A 202 -10.99 -12.93 -6.75
CA GLU A 202 -11.44 -11.55 -6.95
C GLU A 202 -10.56 -10.85 -7.99
N PRO A 203 -11.12 -10.29 -9.08
CA PRO A 203 -10.36 -9.52 -10.06
C PRO A 203 -9.87 -8.19 -9.46
N PHE A 204 -8.93 -7.58 -10.16
CA PHE A 204 -8.40 -6.26 -9.84
C PHE A 204 -8.92 -5.28 -10.88
N PHE A 205 -9.53 -4.17 -10.49
CA PHE A 205 -9.99 -3.15 -11.44
C PHE A 205 -9.16 -1.88 -11.32
N ARG A 206 -8.84 -1.28 -12.46
CA ARG A 206 -8.23 0.06 -12.52
C ARG A 206 -8.45 0.71 -13.86
N GLY A 207 -8.92 1.94 -13.85
CA GLY A 207 -9.25 2.67 -15.07
C GLY A 207 -10.34 1.93 -15.83
N GLN A 208 -10.06 1.55 -17.08
CA GLN A 208 -11.00 0.84 -17.94
C GLN A 208 -10.75 -0.67 -18.00
N ALA A 209 -9.82 -1.18 -17.19
CA ALA A 209 -9.38 -2.57 -17.26
C ALA A 209 -9.74 -3.35 -15.98
N ALA A 210 -10.08 -4.62 -16.17
CA ALA A 210 -10.06 -5.64 -15.14
C ALA A 210 -8.83 -6.53 -15.35
N TYR A 211 -8.19 -6.99 -14.29
CA TYR A 211 -7.01 -7.83 -14.33
C TYR A 211 -7.30 -9.09 -13.53
N LEU A 212 -7.22 -10.23 -14.19
CA LEU A 212 -7.17 -11.54 -13.54
C LEU A 212 -5.71 -11.79 -13.20
N ILE A 213 -5.41 -12.07 -11.93
CA ILE A 213 -4.03 -12.26 -11.48
C ILE A 213 -3.88 -13.64 -10.88
N GLY A 214 -2.91 -14.37 -11.39
CA GLY A 214 -2.62 -15.72 -11.00
C GLY A 214 -1.14 -16.05 -11.19
N ARG A 215 -0.85 -17.34 -11.10
CA ARG A 215 0.47 -17.90 -11.29
C ARG A 215 0.39 -19.27 -11.92
N ILE A 216 1.38 -19.58 -12.74
CA ILE A 216 1.53 -20.83 -13.47
C ILE A 216 2.66 -21.62 -12.82
N TRP A 217 2.36 -22.86 -12.46
CA TRP A 217 3.35 -23.83 -12.01
C TRP A 217 3.80 -24.65 -13.21
N ALA A 218 5.07 -24.53 -13.53
CA ALA A 218 5.76 -25.21 -14.64
C ALA A 218 7.20 -25.53 -14.20
N GLY A 219 7.33 -26.21 -13.05
CA GLY A 219 8.58 -26.38 -12.31
C GLY A 219 8.54 -25.77 -10.90
N GLU A 220 9.71 -25.56 -10.29
CA GLU A 220 9.82 -25.17 -8.87
C GLU A 220 9.37 -23.72 -8.59
N GLN A 221 9.63 -22.80 -9.52
CA GLN A 221 9.30 -21.38 -9.36
C GLN A 221 8.08 -21.03 -10.21
N PRO A 222 7.03 -20.42 -9.61
CA PRO A 222 5.84 -20.06 -10.37
C PRO A 222 6.12 -18.86 -11.29
N LEU A 223 5.60 -18.93 -12.52
CA LEU A 223 5.54 -17.79 -13.43
C LEU A 223 4.30 -16.94 -13.12
N PRO A 224 4.38 -15.60 -13.20
CA PRO A 224 3.18 -14.79 -13.05
C PRO A 224 2.24 -14.98 -14.24
N LEU A 225 0.93 -14.87 -14.00
CA LEU A 225 -0.10 -14.82 -15.03
C LEU A 225 -0.98 -13.61 -14.75
N VAL A 226 -0.97 -12.62 -15.64
CA VAL A 226 -1.95 -11.54 -15.61
C VAL A 226 -2.70 -11.51 -16.93
N ILE A 227 -4.03 -11.60 -16.87
CA ILE A 227 -4.89 -11.46 -18.04
C ILE A 227 -5.63 -10.13 -17.87
N ALA A 228 -5.35 -9.18 -18.75
CA ALA A 228 -6.02 -7.88 -18.79
C ALA A 228 -7.27 -7.98 -19.68
N LEU A 229 -8.40 -7.59 -19.12
CA LEU A 229 -9.69 -7.54 -19.79
C LEU A 229 -10.09 -6.07 -20.01
N LEU A 230 -10.59 -5.77 -21.21
CA LEU A 230 -11.23 -4.49 -21.53
C LEU A 230 -12.70 -4.72 -21.86
N ASN A 231 -13.54 -3.73 -21.52
CA ASN A 231 -14.94 -3.70 -21.93
C ASN A 231 -15.11 -2.70 -23.07
N LEU A 232 -15.13 -3.22 -24.30
CA LEU A 232 -15.25 -2.45 -25.54
C LEU A 232 -16.72 -2.35 -25.99
N GLU A 233 -16.98 -1.74 -27.14
CA GLU A 233 -18.36 -1.62 -27.65
C GLU A 233 -18.99 -2.97 -27.98
N GLU A 234 -18.18 -3.92 -28.42
CA GLU A 234 -18.59 -5.25 -28.82
C GLU A 234 -18.58 -6.25 -27.64
N GLY A 235 -18.20 -5.80 -26.44
CA GLY A 235 -18.22 -6.59 -25.21
C GLY A 235 -16.86 -6.75 -24.53
N ILE A 236 -16.82 -7.58 -23.49
CA ILE A 236 -15.61 -7.84 -22.70
C ILE A 236 -14.71 -8.80 -23.47
N ARG A 237 -13.42 -8.49 -23.57
CA ARG A 237 -12.43 -9.31 -24.26
C ARG A 237 -11.09 -9.30 -23.53
N VAL A 238 -10.27 -10.32 -23.79
CA VAL A 238 -8.85 -10.32 -23.40
C VAL A 238 -8.07 -9.35 -24.29
N ASP A 239 -7.44 -8.37 -23.68
CA ASP A 239 -6.61 -7.36 -24.36
C ASP A 239 -5.13 -7.74 -24.34
N ALA A 240 -4.66 -8.23 -23.20
CA ALA A 240 -3.25 -8.58 -23.02
C ALA A 240 -3.06 -9.69 -21.99
N VAL A 241 -1.94 -10.42 -22.14
CA VAL A 241 -1.47 -11.42 -21.20
C VAL A 241 -0.04 -11.07 -20.80
N LEU A 242 0.23 -10.93 -19.50
CA LEU A 242 1.57 -10.64 -18.98
C LEU A 242 2.08 -11.85 -18.22
N LEU A 243 3.27 -12.30 -18.61
CA LEU A 243 3.93 -13.50 -18.06
C LEU A 243 5.33 -13.18 -17.50
N ASP A 244 5.77 -11.91 -17.59
CA ASP A 244 7.04 -11.45 -17.01
C ASP A 244 6.84 -10.66 -15.71
N ALA A 245 7.64 -10.99 -14.69
CA ALA A 245 7.57 -10.33 -13.39
C ALA A 245 7.86 -8.81 -13.46
N ARG A 246 8.60 -8.33 -14.47
CA ARG A 246 8.86 -6.89 -14.64
C ARG A 246 7.64 -6.18 -15.21
N GLU A 247 6.96 -6.78 -16.18
CA GLU A 247 5.71 -6.26 -16.76
C GLU A 247 4.61 -6.23 -15.71
N VAL A 248 4.48 -7.31 -14.94
CA VAL A 248 3.57 -7.34 -13.79
C VAL A 248 3.98 -6.30 -12.75
N GLY A 249 5.28 -6.14 -12.46
CA GLY A 249 5.78 -5.04 -11.62
C GLY A 249 5.37 -3.64 -12.10
N ALA A 250 5.32 -3.42 -13.41
CA ALA A 250 4.93 -2.14 -14.00
C ALA A 250 3.44 -1.83 -13.80
N ILE A 251 2.56 -2.83 -13.83
CA ILE A 251 1.14 -2.61 -13.51
C ILE A 251 0.93 -2.34 -12.01
N PHE A 252 1.81 -2.77 -11.11
CA PHE A 252 1.75 -2.42 -9.69
C PHE A 252 2.53 -1.14 -9.33
N SER A 253 2.93 -0.34 -10.33
CA SER A 253 3.66 0.91 -10.10
C SER A 253 2.84 1.93 -9.30
N LEU A 254 3.50 2.58 -8.33
CA LEU A 254 2.95 3.72 -7.57
C LEU A 254 2.60 4.94 -8.43
N SER A 255 3.09 4.98 -9.67
CA SER A 255 2.74 6.03 -10.63
C SER A 255 1.33 5.91 -11.21
N ARG A 256 0.60 4.85 -10.84
CA ARG A 256 -0.77 4.58 -11.29
C ARG A 256 -1.75 4.70 -10.13
N SER A 257 -3.03 4.87 -10.48
CA SER A 257 -4.14 4.76 -9.52
C SER A 257 -4.14 3.39 -8.82
N TYR A 258 -4.69 3.33 -7.62
CA TYR A 258 -4.75 2.09 -6.84
C TYR A 258 -5.81 1.14 -7.42
N PHE A 259 -5.56 -0.16 -7.31
CA PHE A 259 -6.51 -1.19 -7.71
C PHE A 259 -7.74 -1.20 -6.81
N PHE A 260 -8.85 -1.61 -7.38
CA PHE A 260 -10.04 -2.07 -6.67
C PHE A 260 -10.01 -3.60 -6.68
N HIS A 261 -9.75 -4.20 -5.52
CA HIS A 261 -9.70 -5.65 -5.33
C HIS A 261 -10.47 -6.01 -4.05
N ALA A 262 -11.65 -6.61 -4.21
CA ALA A 262 -12.64 -6.74 -3.14
C ALA A 262 -12.40 -7.95 -2.21
N GLN A 263 -11.15 -8.13 -1.77
CA GLN A 263 -10.72 -9.28 -0.94
C GLN A 263 -10.46 -8.85 0.51
N PRO A 264 -11.27 -9.30 1.50
CA PRO A 264 -11.03 -9.03 2.92
C PRO A 264 -9.67 -9.54 3.43
N ALA A 265 -9.20 -10.68 2.92
CA ALA A 265 -7.93 -11.28 3.31
C ALA A 265 -6.73 -10.63 2.60
N VAL A 266 -6.53 -9.32 2.83
CA VAL A 266 -5.51 -8.49 2.16
C VAL A 266 -4.10 -9.05 2.37
N ARG A 267 -3.78 -9.54 3.57
CA ARG A 267 -2.47 -10.15 3.86
C ARG A 267 -2.20 -11.36 2.97
N ALA A 268 -3.19 -12.24 2.81
CA ALA A 268 -3.05 -13.42 1.96
C ALA A 268 -2.89 -13.02 0.49
N THR A 269 -3.55 -11.94 0.06
CA THR A 269 -3.37 -11.36 -1.28
C THR A 269 -1.94 -10.87 -1.48
N VAL A 270 -1.39 -10.10 -0.53
CA VAL A 270 0.01 -9.63 -0.61
C VAL A 270 0.98 -10.82 -0.67
N GLN A 271 0.81 -11.83 0.19
CA GLN A 271 1.63 -13.05 0.19
C GLN A 271 1.53 -13.84 -1.13
N PHE A 272 0.36 -13.83 -1.78
CA PHE A 272 0.19 -14.44 -3.10
C PHE A 272 0.98 -13.67 -4.18
N LEU A 273 1.00 -12.34 -4.08
CA LEU A 273 1.63 -11.45 -5.06
C LEU A 273 3.15 -11.30 -4.88
N GLU A 274 3.68 -11.42 -3.66
CA GLU A 274 5.11 -11.29 -3.33
C GLU A 274 6.05 -12.06 -4.27
N PRO A 275 5.86 -13.37 -4.55
CA PRO A 275 6.75 -14.08 -5.46
C PRO A 275 6.58 -13.67 -6.93
N LEU A 276 5.47 -13.02 -7.29
CA LEU A 276 5.11 -12.68 -8.67
C LEU A 276 5.56 -11.27 -9.06
N ILE A 277 5.77 -10.40 -8.07
CA ILE A 277 6.04 -8.98 -8.26
C ILE A 277 7.36 -8.63 -7.58
N LYS A 278 8.34 -8.14 -8.34
CA LYS A 278 9.62 -7.64 -7.80
C LYS A 278 9.46 -6.24 -7.19
N LYS A 279 8.62 -6.12 -6.15
CA LYS A 279 8.26 -4.87 -5.49
C LYS A 279 8.24 -5.05 -3.96
N PRO A 280 8.65 -4.04 -3.18
CA PRO A 280 8.51 -4.05 -1.73
C PRO A 280 7.04 -4.23 -1.30
N ARG A 281 6.82 -4.91 -0.17
CA ARG A 281 5.49 -5.11 0.43
C ARG A 281 4.71 -3.80 0.60
N SER A 282 5.40 -2.73 1.00
CA SER A 282 4.82 -1.39 1.14
C SER A 282 4.17 -0.89 -0.16
N GLU A 283 4.77 -1.17 -1.30
CA GLU A 283 4.22 -0.81 -2.62
C GLU A 283 3.03 -1.69 -2.98
N ILE A 284 3.07 -2.99 -2.69
CA ILE A 284 1.95 -3.90 -2.97
C ILE A 284 0.72 -3.47 -2.17
N TYR A 285 0.85 -3.22 -0.85
CA TYR A 285 -0.25 -2.69 -0.04
C TYR A 285 -0.78 -1.35 -0.56
N THR A 286 0.12 -0.46 -0.98
CA THR A 286 -0.28 0.84 -1.54
C THR A 286 -1.03 0.67 -2.85
N ALA A 287 -0.56 -0.20 -3.74
CA ALA A 287 -1.23 -0.52 -5.01
C ALA A 287 -2.61 -1.14 -4.81
N LEU A 288 -2.84 -1.88 -3.71
CA LEU A 288 -4.16 -2.38 -3.29
C LEU A 288 -5.08 -1.32 -2.68
N GLY A 289 -4.59 -0.08 -2.49
CA GLY A 289 -5.36 1.02 -1.90
C GLY A 289 -5.14 1.23 -0.40
N HIS A 290 -4.31 0.41 0.25
CA HIS A 290 -4.00 0.53 1.68
C HIS A 290 -2.81 1.45 1.94
N LYS A 291 -2.85 2.69 1.41
CA LYS A 291 -1.74 3.66 1.47
C LYS A 291 -1.17 3.86 2.87
N ARG A 292 -2.04 4.00 3.89
CA ARG A 292 -1.62 4.21 5.28
C ARG A 292 -0.81 3.02 5.80
N HIS A 293 -1.23 1.81 5.48
CA HIS A 293 -0.48 0.60 5.84
C HIS A 293 0.80 0.44 5.01
N GLY A 294 0.76 0.78 3.72
CA GLY A 294 1.97 0.87 2.88
C GLY A 294 3.02 1.81 3.46
N LYS A 295 2.62 2.93 4.08
CA LYS A 295 3.50 3.84 4.81
C LYS A 295 4.08 3.21 6.08
N THR A 296 3.26 2.51 6.87
CA THR A 296 3.72 1.76 8.03
C THR A 296 4.79 0.73 7.64
N GLU A 297 4.55 -0.04 6.57
CA GLU A 297 5.50 -1.02 6.05
C GLU A 297 6.77 -0.39 5.51
N LEU A 298 6.67 0.76 4.83
CA LEU A 298 7.85 1.52 4.37
C LEU A 298 8.72 1.96 5.55
N PHE A 299 8.08 2.48 6.61
CA PHE A 299 8.79 2.94 7.80
C PHE A 299 9.43 1.77 8.57
N ARG A 300 8.75 0.63 8.67
CA ARG A 300 9.31 -0.61 9.24
C ARG A 300 10.52 -1.09 8.45
N HIS A 301 10.45 -1.04 7.11
CA HIS A 301 11.58 -1.38 6.25
C HIS A 301 12.75 -0.42 6.49
N LEU A 302 12.51 0.90 6.48
CA LEU A 302 13.52 1.91 6.77
C LEU A 302 14.22 1.64 8.12
N ARG A 303 13.46 1.46 9.21
CA ARG A 303 14.03 1.18 10.54
C ARG A 303 14.90 -0.07 10.55
N ARG A 304 14.46 -1.13 9.88
CA ARG A 304 15.22 -2.39 9.79
C ARG A 304 16.54 -2.17 9.05
N ARG A 305 16.53 -1.44 7.94
CA ARG A 305 17.72 -1.09 7.18
C ARG A 305 18.71 -0.26 7.99
N LEU A 306 18.23 0.73 8.74
CA LEU A 306 19.07 1.53 9.64
C LEU A 306 19.72 0.69 10.75
N ALA A 307 19.03 -0.35 11.23
CA ALA A 307 19.58 -1.28 12.22
C ALA A 307 20.58 -2.28 11.61
N GLU A 308 20.31 -2.79 10.40
CA GLU A 308 21.18 -3.71 9.67
C GLU A 308 22.48 -3.04 9.18
N LEU A 309 22.40 -1.77 8.79
CA LEU A 309 23.50 -1.01 8.18
C LEU A 309 23.77 0.30 8.94
N PRO A 310 24.27 0.23 10.18
CA PRO A 310 24.47 1.41 11.03
C PRO A 310 25.55 2.36 10.53
N GLN A 311 26.34 1.96 9.53
CA GLN A 311 27.36 2.80 8.89
C GLN A 311 26.86 3.56 7.67
N GLU A 312 25.68 3.21 7.15
CA GLU A 312 25.10 3.97 6.04
C GLU A 312 24.59 5.33 6.50
N ARG A 313 24.61 6.26 5.55
CA ARG A 313 24.24 7.65 5.77
C ARG A 313 23.31 8.11 4.67
N PHE A 314 22.36 8.95 5.04
CA PHE A 314 21.67 9.82 4.13
C PHE A 314 22.65 10.83 3.55
N VAL A 315 22.67 10.90 2.23
CA VAL A 315 23.48 11.80 1.42
C VAL A 315 22.56 12.53 0.46
N ASN A 316 23.02 13.65 -0.08
CA ASN A 316 22.32 14.31 -1.16
C ASN A 316 22.08 13.35 -2.33
N ALA A 317 20.88 13.38 -2.89
CA ALA A 317 20.58 12.57 -4.06
C ALA A 317 21.42 13.04 -5.24
N PRO A 318 21.98 12.13 -6.05
CA PRO A 318 22.76 12.50 -7.22
C PRO A 318 21.89 13.25 -8.22
N GLY A 319 22.46 14.26 -8.89
CA GLY A 319 21.79 15.03 -9.92
C GLY A 319 21.86 16.54 -9.70
N VAL A 320 21.06 17.28 -10.48
CA VAL A 320 21.01 18.74 -10.40
C VAL A 320 20.28 19.17 -9.15
N ARG A 321 20.90 20.06 -8.38
CA ARG A 321 20.30 20.63 -7.18
C ARG A 321 19.00 21.37 -7.50
N GLY A 322 17.91 20.90 -6.92
CA GLY A 322 16.58 21.51 -7.09
C GLY A 322 16.45 22.85 -6.36
N LEU A 323 15.76 23.81 -7.00
CA LEU A 323 15.49 25.13 -6.41
C LEU A 323 14.43 25.11 -5.31
N VAL A 324 13.56 24.10 -5.28
CA VAL A 324 12.39 24.05 -4.37
C VAL A 324 12.55 22.99 -3.27
N MET A 325 13.22 21.87 -3.57
CA MET A 325 13.35 20.74 -2.66
C MET A 325 14.82 20.49 -2.30
N ILE A 326 15.06 20.04 -1.07
CA ILE A 326 16.27 19.33 -0.67
C ILE A 326 15.96 17.85 -0.84
N VAL A 327 16.69 17.19 -1.75
CA VAL A 327 16.48 15.79 -2.08
C VAL A 327 17.67 14.99 -1.60
N PHE A 328 17.42 13.94 -0.83
CA PHE A 328 18.44 13.09 -0.24
C PHE A 328 18.01 11.62 -0.27
N THR A 329 18.98 10.73 -0.21
CA THR A 329 18.76 9.29 -0.29
C THR A 329 19.76 8.56 0.59
N MET A 330 19.48 7.30 0.88
CA MET A 330 20.44 6.36 1.42
C MET A 330 20.70 5.35 0.29
N PRO A 331 21.95 5.15 -0.17
CA PRO A 331 22.23 4.38 -1.38
C PRO A 331 21.65 2.95 -1.40
N SER A 332 21.48 2.31 -0.25
CA SER A 332 20.87 0.97 -0.18
C SER A 332 19.35 0.98 -0.09
N LEU A 333 18.73 2.15 0.00
CA LEU A 333 17.31 2.34 -0.16
C LEU A 333 17.02 2.75 -1.60
N ASP A 334 16.14 2.02 -2.25
CA ASP A 334 15.55 2.41 -3.53
C ASP A 334 14.45 3.47 -3.29
N LEU A 335 14.83 4.58 -2.63
CA LEU A 335 13.98 5.68 -2.17
C LEU A 335 14.74 7.01 -2.12
N VAL A 336 14.06 8.09 -2.45
CA VAL A 336 14.48 9.47 -2.18
C VAL A 336 13.54 10.13 -1.18
N PHE A 337 14.10 10.94 -0.31
CA PHE A 337 13.40 11.81 0.62
C PHE A 337 13.50 13.24 0.12
N LYS A 338 12.40 13.98 0.22
CA LYS A 338 12.30 15.37 -0.24
C LYS A 338 11.74 16.23 0.88
N VAL A 339 12.48 17.27 1.23
CA VAL A 339 12.06 18.33 2.16
C VAL A 339 11.92 19.63 1.38
N ILE A 340 10.84 20.37 1.59
CA ILE A 340 10.62 21.66 0.92
C ILE A 340 11.56 22.69 1.56
N ARG A 341 12.25 23.48 0.73
CA ARG A 341 13.07 24.61 1.20
C ARG A 341 12.16 25.69 1.78
N ASP A 342 12.56 26.32 2.88
CA ASP A 342 11.79 27.42 3.47
C ASP A 342 11.77 28.64 2.55
N ARG A 343 12.85 28.82 1.77
CA ARG A 343 12.98 29.85 0.73
C ARG A 343 13.37 29.20 -0.61
N PRO A 344 12.41 28.97 -1.52
CA PRO A 344 12.69 28.47 -2.85
C PRO A 344 13.65 29.40 -3.62
N GLY A 345 14.55 28.83 -4.39
CA GLY A 345 15.52 29.58 -5.19
C GLY A 345 14.88 30.29 -6.39
N GLN A 346 15.38 31.49 -6.71
CA GLN A 346 14.97 32.19 -7.92
C GLN A 346 15.34 31.40 -9.19
N PRO A 347 14.55 31.49 -10.27
CA PRO A 347 13.42 32.40 -10.52
C PRO A 347 12.05 31.84 -10.07
N LYS A 348 11.99 30.79 -9.23
CA LYS A 348 10.72 30.17 -8.86
C LYS A 348 9.95 31.04 -7.87
N ASP A 349 8.92 31.73 -8.37
CA ASP A 349 7.91 32.37 -7.54
C ASP A 349 6.91 31.31 -7.03
N THR A 350 7.18 30.75 -5.86
CA THR A 350 6.33 29.75 -5.19
C THR A 350 6.55 29.82 -3.69
N SER A 351 5.54 29.44 -2.91
CA SER A 351 5.66 29.26 -1.46
C SER A 351 5.67 27.77 -1.08
N PRO A 352 6.20 27.40 0.11
CA PRO A 352 6.11 26.03 0.62
C PRO A 352 4.68 25.49 0.67
N ASP A 353 3.71 26.33 1.04
CA ASP A 353 2.29 25.92 1.09
C ASP A 353 1.70 25.67 -0.29
N GLU A 354 2.14 26.41 -1.30
CA GLU A 354 1.73 26.15 -2.69
C GLU A 354 2.29 24.82 -3.20
N VAL A 355 3.54 24.51 -2.84
CA VAL A 355 4.15 23.20 -3.16
C VAL A 355 3.34 22.07 -2.50
N ARG A 356 3.00 22.19 -1.21
CA ARG A 356 2.14 21.22 -0.51
C ARG A 356 0.76 21.08 -1.15
N ARG A 357 0.15 22.18 -1.62
CA ARG A 357 -1.13 22.14 -2.37
C ARG A 357 -0.99 21.36 -3.68
N ARG A 358 0.09 21.56 -4.44
CA ARG A 358 0.34 20.81 -5.69
C ARG A 358 0.53 19.31 -5.44
N TYR A 359 1.27 18.94 -4.39
CA TYR A 359 1.39 17.53 -3.97
C TYR A 359 0.04 16.89 -3.63
N ARG A 360 -0.82 17.61 -2.89
CA ARG A 360 -2.19 17.15 -2.59
C ARG A 360 -3.05 16.99 -3.84
N LEU A 361 -2.92 17.89 -4.82
CA LEU A 361 -3.63 17.78 -6.09
C LEU A 361 -3.21 16.53 -6.86
N VAL A 362 -1.91 16.28 -7.02
CA VAL A 362 -1.40 15.06 -7.68
C VAL A 362 -1.92 13.79 -7.00
N PHE A 363 -2.06 13.82 -5.67
CA PHE A 363 -2.57 12.69 -4.91
C PHE A 363 -4.06 12.38 -5.20
N GLN A 364 -4.88 13.40 -5.45
CA GLN A 364 -6.33 13.27 -5.67
C GLN A 364 -6.73 12.94 -7.11
N HIS A 365 -5.79 13.02 -8.06
CA HIS A 365 -6.03 12.79 -9.48
C HIS A 365 -5.47 11.45 -9.96
N ASP A 366 -6.01 10.94 -11.08
CA ASP A 366 -5.43 9.80 -11.78
C ASP A 366 -4.02 10.14 -12.25
N ARG A 367 -3.05 9.36 -11.78
CA ARG A 367 -1.62 9.59 -12.04
C ARG A 367 -1.17 9.11 -13.42
N VAL A 368 -2.00 8.32 -14.12
CA VAL A 368 -1.82 7.82 -15.50
C VAL A 368 -0.42 7.26 -15.83
N GLY A 369 0.34 6.82 -14.83
CA GLY A 369 1.71 6.32 -15.00
C GLY A 369 2.79 7.40 -15.16
N ARG A 370 2.45 8.69 -15.00
CA ARG A 370 3.37 9.82 -15.25
C ARG A 370 3.74 10.61 -13.99
N LEU A 371 3.02 10.42 -12.90
CA LEU A 371 3.25 11.10 -11.63
C LEU A 371 3.45 10.06 -10.53
N LEU A 372 4.54 10.16 -9.77
CA LEU A 372 4.83 9.24 -8.67
C LEU A 372 3.95 9.57 -7.45
N ASP A 373 3.39 8.56 -6.80
CA ASP A 373 2.79 8.74 -5.48
C ASP A 373 3.89 9.00 -4.45
N ALA A 374 3.73 10.08 -3.71
CA ALA A 374 4.61 10.45 -2.61
C ALA A 374 3.99 10.02 -1.28
N GLN A 375 4.80 9.37 -0.45
CA GLN A 375 4.43 9.09 0.92
C GLN A 375 4.83 10.27 1.80
N GLU A 376 3.83 11.00 2.29
CA GLU A 376 4.02 12.13 3.19
C GLU A 376 4.27 11.64 4.62
N PHE A 377 5.37 12.12 5.22
CA PHE A 377 5.76 11.91 6.61
C PHE A 377 5.70 13.23 7.37
N GLU A 378 5.20 13.15 8.61
CA GLU A 378 5.14 14.26 9.55
C GLU A 378 5.85 13.83 10.83
N HIS A 379 6.66 14.74 11.38
CA HIS A 379 7.44 14.54 12.59
C HIS A 379 8.30 13.26 12.56
N LEU A 380 8.97 13.00 11.43
CA LEU A 380 9.85 11.85 11.25
C LEU A 380 11.16 12.07 12.02
N ARG A 381 11.35 11.27 13.08
CA ARG A 381 12.57 11.29 13.91
C ARG A 381 13.53 10.18 13.46
N LEU A 382 14.75 10.55 13.11
CA LEU A 382 15.80 9.63 12.64
C LEU A 382 17.10 9.89 13.40
N PRO A 383 17.96 8.88 13.65
CA PRO A 383 19.23 9.09 14.31
C PRO A 383 20.10 10.07 13.52
N ARG A 384 20.70 11.05 14.21
CA ARG A 384 21.60 12.04 13.63
C ARG A 384 22.82 11.38 12.99
N SER A 385 23.28 10.28 13.58
CA SER A 385 24.38 9.48 13.05
C SER A 385 24.09 8.94 11.65
N CYS A 386 22.82 8.84 11.22
CA CYS A 386 22.46 8.38 9.89
C CYS A 386 22.52 9.49 8.83
N PHE A 387 22.98 10.71 9.12
CA PHE A 387 23.10 11.78 8.13
C PHE A 387 24.57 12.13 7.87
N SER A 388 24.92 12.34 6.60
CA SER A 388 26.20 12.96 6.26
C SER A 388 26.26 14.39 6.78
N GLN A 389 27.46 14.86 7.13
CA GLN A 389 27.65 16.21 7.65
C GLN A 389 27.21 17.28 6.64
N GLU A 390 27.52 17.07 5.36
CA GLU A 390 27.13 17.97 4.26
C GLU A 390 25.61 18.10 4.16
N LEU A 391 24.88 16.98 4.11
CA LEU A 391 23.43 16.98 4.03
C LEU A 391 22.80 17.65 5.27
N LEU A 392 23.28 17.32 6.47
CA LEU A 392 22.72 17.88 7.69
C LEU A 392 22.93 19.40 7.76
N ALA A 393 24.11 19.89 7.39
CA ALA A 393 24.39 21.31 7.30
C ALA A 393 23.44 22.00 6.31
N GLN A 394 23.20 21.39 5.14
CA GLN A 394 22.25 21.91 4.17
C GLN A 394 20.81 21.98 4.69
N LEU A 395 20.32 20.89 5.30
CA LEU A 395 18.96 20.82 5.83
C LEU A 395 18.71 21.92 6.87
N LEU A 396 19.66 22.15 7.77
CA LEU A 396 19.56 23.17 8.82
C LEU A 396 19.70 24.60 8.28
N ALA A 397 20.44 24.79 7.19
CA ALA A 397 20.58 26.11 6.57
C ALA A 397 19.36 26.49 5.72
N GLU A 398 18.75 25.53 5.03
CA GLU A 398 17.81 25.80 3.93
C GLU A 398 16.36 25.38 4.23
N ALA A 399 16.15 24.59 5.29
CA ALA A 399 14.83 24.22 5.81
C ALA A 399 14.73 24.25 7.35
N PRO A 400 15.29 25.26 8.07
CA PRO A 400 15.29 25.30 9.54
C PRO A 400 13.89 25.34 10.19
N GLN A 401 12.84 25.76 9.47
CA GLN A 401 11.46 25.72 9.98
C GLN A 401 10.89 24.30 10.00
N THR A 402 11.44 23.41 9.16
CA THR A 402 10.96 22.03 9.01
C THR A 402 11.92 21.01 9.61
N VAL A 403 13.22 21.30 9.68
CA VAL A 403 14.25 20.37 10.15
C VAL A 403 14.92 20.91 11.39
N THR A 404 14.91 20.11 12.46
CA THR A 404 15.58 20.43 13.73
C THR A 404 16.46 19.28 14.18
N VAL A 405 17.46 19.61 15.02
CA VAL A 405 18.26 18.60 15.74
C VAL A 405 17.83 18.62 17.20
N ASP A 406 17.50 17.45 17.72
CA ASP A 406 17.13 17.24 19.10
C ASP A 406 18.00 16.12 19.69
N GLY A 407 19.06 16.53 20.39
CA GLY A 407 20.08 15.62 20.91
C GLY A 407 20.79 14.82 19.82
N ASP A 408 20.64 13.50 19.87
CA ASP A 408 21.21 12.52 18.95
C ASP A 408 20.29 12.22 17.74
N ALA A 409 19.21 12.98 17.55
CA ALA A 409 18.26 12.77 16.46
C ALA A 409 18.06 14.03 15.60
N VAL A 410 17.67 13.78 14.36
CA VAL A 410 17.15 14.77 13.42
C VAL A 410 15.65 14.58 13.32
N VAL A 411 14.89 15.65 13.51
CA VAL A 411 13.43 15.67 13.37
C VAL A 411 13.07 16.40 12.08
N LEU A 412 12.45 15.66 11.15
CA LEU A 412 11.86 16.20 9.95
C LEU A 412 10.37 16.43 10.22
N GLY A 413 10.00 17.69 10.47
CA GLY A 413 8.61 18.10 10.69
C GLY A 413 7.70 17.70 9.52
N HIS A 414 8.22 17.76 8.29
CA HIS A 414 7.53 17.35 7.08
C HIS A 414 8.51 16.85 6.02
N ALA A 415 8.22 15.71 5.39
CA ALA A 415 9.03 15.14 4.31
C ALA A 415 8.16 14.27 3.38
N TYR A 416 8.56 14.17 2.11
CA TYR A 416 8.00 13.20 1.17
C TYR A 416 9.02 12.10 0.92
N ALA A 417 8.59 10.84 0.91
CA ALA A 417 9.36 9.71 0.41
C ALA A 417 8.78 9.25 -0.93
N GLU A 418 9.64 9.13 -1.93
CA GLU A 418 9.31 8.74 -3.31
C GLU A 418 10.35 7.74 -3.82
N ARG A 419 10.01 7.01 -4.88
CA ARG A 419 10.94 6.10 -5.57
C ARG A 419 11.68 6.81 -6.69
#